data_AF-A0AAP6GEM3-F1
#
_entry.id   AF-A0AAP6GEM3-F1
#
_cell.length_a   1.000
_cell.length_b   1.000
_cell.length_c   1.000
_cell.angle_alpha   90.00
_cell.angle_beta   90.00
_cell.angle_gamma   90.00
#
_symmetry.space_group_name_H-M   'P 1'
#
loop_
_entity.id
_entity.type
_entity.pdbx_description
1 polymer ?
#
loop_
_entity_poly.entity_id
_entity_poly.type
_entity_poly.pdbx_seq_one_letter_code
_entity_poly.pdbx_strand_id
1 'polypeptide(L)'
;MRSQRGVALIVALIILVPLTLIAVVVMQSSGQDLKMAGSSASFRQAEHRLEGIIEAAMQSNNISTVIAGMGSTLGASAAISVNSSNASAAVALTNRTETVCKRKVDASSNNVIPACKYVELQANVNYGKYVRPLTWIAGVEQPLLTE
;
A
#
# COMPACT_ATOMS: atom_id res chain seq x y z
N MET A 1 37.25 -60.81 -14.26
CA MET A 1 36.85 -59.42 -14.60
C MET A 1 35.39 -59.06 -14.27
N ARG A 2 34.63 -59.85 -13.49
CA ARG A 2 33.21 -59.56 -13.17
C ARG A 2 33.00 -58.78 -11.85
N SER A 3 33.92 -58.89 -10.90
CA SER A 3 33.84 -58.23 -9.58
C SER A 3 34.08 -56.72 -9.61
N GLN A 4 34.85 -56.22 -10.59
CA GLN A 4 35.15 -54.78 -10.74
C GLN A 4 33.97 -53.97 -11.26
N ARG A 5 33.03 -54.60 -12.00
CA ARG A 5 31.84 -53.91 -12.54
C ARG A 5 30.82 -53.53 -11.45
N GLY A 6 30.72 -54.30 -10.37
CA GLY A 6 29.82 -53.98 -9.25
C GLY A 6 30.30 -52.79 -8.43
N VAL A 7 31.62 -52.69 -8.21
CA VAL A 7 32.23 -51.59 -7.44
C VAL A 7 32.06 -50.25 -8.17
N ALA A 8 32.23 -50.21 -9.48
CA ALA A 8 32.02 -48.99 -10.27
C ALA A 8 30.58 -48.45 -10.16
N LEU A 9 29.60 -49.34 -10.07
CA LEU A 9 28.18 -48.96 -9.95
C LEU A 9 27.88 -48.36 -8.56
N ILE A 10 28.47 -48.93 -7.50
CA ILE A 10 28.35 -48.40 -6.13
C ILE A 10 29.00 -47.02 -6.03
N VAL A 11 30.20 -46.84 -6.60
CA VAL A 11 30.89 -45.55 -6.61
C VAL A 11 30.10 -44.50 -7.40
N ALA A 12 29.53 -44.88 -8.55
CA ALA A 12 28.65 -43.99 -9.31
C ALA A 12 27.42 -43.58 -8.49
N LEU A 13 26.81 -44.52 -7.77
CA LEU A 13 25.61 -44.26 -6.95
C LEU A 13 25.91 -43.32 -5.77
N ILE A 14 27.06 -43.46 -5.12
CA ILE A 14 27.51 -42.57 -4.04
C ILE A 14 27.65 -41.12 -4.51
N ILE A 15 28.02 -40.90 -5.78
CA ILE A 15 28.17 -39.56 -6.36
C ILE A 15 26.83 -39.03 -6.88
N LEU A 16 25.99 -39.90 -7.46
CA LEU A 16 24.74 -39.51 -8.12
C LEU A 16 23.64 -39.12 -7.11
N VAL A 17 23.59 -39.79 -5.96
CA VAL A 17 22.63 -39.47 -4.88
C VAL A 17 22.76 -38.03 -4.36
N PRO A 18 23.93 -37.53 -3.93
CA PRO A 18 24.03 -36.14 -3.47
C PRO A 18 23.78 -35.13 -4.59
N LEU A 19 24.20 -35.40 -5.82
CA LEU A 19 23.93 -34.53 -6.98
C LEU A 19 22.43 -34.35 -7.26
N THR A 20 21.67 -35.45 -7.21
CA THR A 20 20.21 -35.38 -7.40
C THR A 20 19.50 -34.69 -6.25
N LEU A 21 19.95 -34.89 -5.01
CA LEU A 21 19.41 -34.18 -3.84
C LEU A 21 19.60 -32.67 -3.94
N ILE A 22 20.81 -32.21 -4.31
CA ILE A 22 21.09 -30.77 -4.50
C ILE A 22 20.22 -30.21 -5.63
N ALA A 23 20.08 -30.93 -6.74
CA ALA A 23 19.24 -30.49 -7.86
C ALA A 23 17.77 -30.31 -7.47
N VAL A 24 17.21 -31.25 -6.70
CA VAL A 24 15.81 -31.16 -6.22
C VAL A 24 15.63 -29.98 -5.27
N VAL A 25 16.58 -29.74 -4.35
CA VAL A 25 16.51 -28.60 -3.42
C VAL A 25 16.55 -27.27 -4.17
N VAL A 26 17.42 -27.12 -5.16
CA VAL A 26 17.51 -25.90 -5.99
C VAL A 26 16.22 -25.68 -6.79
N MET A 27 15.64 -26.73 -7.38
CA MET A 27 14.36 -26.61 -8.08
C MET A 27 13.22 -26.18 -7.14
N GLN A 28 13.21 -26.69 -5.90
CA GLN A 28 12.21 -26.31 -4.91
C GLN A 28 12.40 -24.86 -4.43
N SER A 29 13.64 -24.41 -4.20
CA SER A 29 13.91 -23.03 -3.79
C SER A 29 13.55 -22.03 -4.89
N SER A 30 13.90 -22.31 -6.15
CA SER A 30 13.52 -21.45 -7.28
C SER A 30 12.01 -21.33 -7.45
N GLY A 31 11.25 -22.40 -7.18
CA GLY A 31 9.79 -22.36 -7.19
C GLY A 31 9.18 -21.51 -6.07
N GLN A 32 9.85 -21.41 -4.93
CA GLN A 32 9.46 -20.52 -3.82
C GLN A 32 9.81 -19.06 -4.14
N ASP A 33 11.00 -18.80 -4.68
CA ASP A 33 11.45 -17.46 -5.09
C ASP A 33 10.51 -16.84 -6.13
N LEU A 34 10.04 -17.63 -7.11
CA LEU A 34 9.08 -17.16 -8.11
C LEU A 34 7.72 -16.79 -7.49
N LYS A 35 7.25 -17.56 -6.51
CA LYS A 35 6.01 -17.24 -5.79
C LYS A 35 6.17 -15.96 -4.96
N MET A 36 7.34 -15.77 -4.34
CA MET A 36 7.67 -14.57 -3.56
C MET A 36 7.83 -13.32 -4.45
N ALA A 37 8.45 -13.47 -5.63
CA ALA A 37 8.55 -12.41 -6.62
C ALA A 37 7.16 -12.01 -7.13
N GLY A 38 6.28 -12.98 -7.41
CA GLY A 38 4.90 -12.74 -7.82
C GLY A 38 4.07 -12.04 -6.74
N SER A 39 4.18 -12.46 -5.48
CA SER A 39 3.48 -11.77 -4.37
C SER A 39 3.99 -10.35 -4.17
N SER A 40 5.30 -10.15 -4.25
CA SER A 40 5.91 -8.82 -4.12
C SER A 40 5.47 -7.89 -5.25
N ALA A 41 5.41 -8.37 -6.48
CA ALA A 41 4.90 -7.61 -7.62
C ALA A 41 3.43 -7.20 -7.42
N SER A 42 2.58 -8.14 -6.96
CA SER A 42 1.16 -7.84 -6.70
C SER A 42 0.97 -6.82 -5.57
N PHE A 43 1.84 -6.83 -4.58
CA PHE A 43 1.85 -5.85 -3.49
C PHE A 43 2.26 -4.47 -3.98
N ARG A 44 3.37 -4.37 -4.72
CA ARG A 44 3.82 -3.09 -5.31
C ARG A 44 2.79 -2.49 -6.26
N GLN A 45 2.12 -3.31 -7.05
CA GLN A 45 1.04 -2.83 -7.92
C GLN A 45 -0.12 -2.26 -7.10
N ALA A 46 -0.45 -2.85 -5.96
CA ALA A 46 -1.49 -2.34 -5.07
C ALA A 46 -1.08 -1.03 -4.37
N GLU A 47 0.18 -0.91 -3.95
CA GLU A 47 0.75 0.35 -3.43
C GLU A 47 0.64 1.47 -4.47
N HIS A 48 1.10 1.24 -5.71
CA HIS A 48 0.99 2.24 -6.76
C HIS A 48 -0.46 2.63 -7.09
N ARG A 49 -1.40 1.69 -7.00
CA ARG A 49 -2.83 1.98 -7.16
C ARG A 49 -3.35 2.85 -6.01
N LEU A 50 -3.00 2.54 -4.77
CA LEU A 50 -3.39 3.35 -3.62
C LEU A 50 -2.79 4.75 -3.68
N GLU A 51 -1.51 4.87 -4.04
CA GLU A 51 -0.84 6.16 -4.28
C GLU A 51 -1.61 6.98 -5.31
N GLY A 52 -1.93 6.38 -6.45
CA GLY A 52 -2.70 7.04 -7.51
C GLY A 52 -4.10 7.45 -7.06
N ILE A 53 -4.75 6.65 -6.20
CA ILE A 53 -6.07 6.99 -5.64
C ILE A 53 -5.97 8.18 -4.68
N ILE A 54 -4.99 8.18 -3.77
CA ILE A 54 -4.80 9.25 -2.80
C ILE A 54 -4.40 10.55 -3.51
N GLU A 55 -3.46 10.48 -4.45
CA GLU A 55 -3.05 11.63 -5.26
C GLU A 55 -4.23 12.21 -6.05
N ALA A 56 -5.02 11.37 -6.70
CA ALA A 56 -6.21 11.81 -7.43
C ALA A 56 -7.34 12.31 -6.49
N ALA A 57 -7.40 11.85 -5.24
CA ALA A 57 -8.27 12.42 -4.22
C ALA A 57 -7.81 13.83 -3.81
N MET A 58 -6.50 14.01 -3.63
CA MET A 58 -5.88 15.29 -3.28
C MET A 58 -6.02 16.33 -4.41
N GLN A 59 -5.91 15.91 -5.66
CA GLN A 59 -6.15 16.75 -6.83
C GLN A 59 -7.63 17.02 -7.11
N SER A 60 -8.55 16.36 -6.40
CA SER A 60 -9.98 16.60 -6.57
C SER A 60 -10.36 17.97 -6.01
N ASN A 61 -10.93 18.84 -6.86
CA ASN A 61 -11.38 20.17 -6.45
C ASN A 61 -12.41 20.16 -5.29
N ASN A 62 -13.07 19.03 -5.05
CA ASN A 62 -14.08 18.90 -4.00
C ASN A 62 -13.50 18.52 -2.63
N ILE A 63 -12.22 18.14 -2.53
CA ILE A 63 -11.68 17.69 -1.23
C ILE A 63 -11.70 18.81 -0.20
N SER A 64 -11.34 20.02 -0.62
CA SER A 64 -11.33 21.19 0.25
C SER A 64 -12.74 21.57 0.73
N THR A 65 -13.74 21.53 -0.15
CA THR A 65 -15.13 21.86 0.21
C THR A 65 -15.75 20.80 1.10
N VAL A 66 -15.44 19.52 0.87
CA VAL A 66 -15.90 18.41 1.72
C VAL A 66 -15.30 18.53 3.12
N ILE A 67 -13.99 18.75 3.25
CA ILE A 67 -13.32 18.91 4.55
C ILE A 67 -13.84 20.16 5.29
N ALA A 68 -14.06 21.27 4.58
CA ALA A 68 -14.65 22.48 5.15
C ALA A 68 -16.08 22.22 5.67
N GLY A 69 -16.90 21.52 4.88
CA GLY A 69 -18.29 21.19 5.23
C GLY A 69 -18.48 20.04 6.23
N MET A 70 -17.43 19.26 6.54
CA MET A 70 -17.51 18.22 7.57
C MET A 70 -17.83 18.84 8.93
N GLY A 71 -18.58 18.14 9.77
CA GLY A 71 -18.80 18.59 11.15
C GLY A 71 -17.48 18.74 11.92
N SER A 72 -17.39 19.74 12.79
CA SER A 72 -16.25 19.95 13.70
C SER A 72 -16.12 18.90 14.81
N THR A 73 -17.10 18.00 14.90
CA THR A 73 -17.10 16.90 15.86
C THR A 73 -16.04 15.84 15.50
N LEU A 74 -15.27 15.41 16.50
CA LEU A 74 -14.41 14.23 16.42
C LEU A 74 -15.20 13.03 15.87
N GLY A 75 -14.69 12.40 14.82
CA GLY A 75 -15.31 11.25 14.17
C GLY A 75 -16.32 11.59 13.06
N ALA A 76 -16.52 12.87 12.73
CA ALA A 76 -17.29 13.24 11.54
C ALA A 76 -16.68 12.55 10.31
N SER A 77 -17.52 11.87 9.54
CA SER A 77 -17.10 11.03 8.42
C SER A 77 -17.67 11.56 7.12
N ALA A 78 -16.86 11.60 6.08
CA ALA A 78 -17.26 11.89 4.71
C ALA A 78 -16.60 10.89 3.77
N ALA A 79 -16.99 10.86 2.50
CA ALA A 79 -16.33 10.06 1.50
C ALA A 79 -16.26 10.83 0.18
N ILE A 80 -15.14 10.67 -0.51
CA ILE A 80 -14.94 11.23 -1.84
C ILE A 80 -14.75 10.07 -2.81
N SER A 81 -15.52 10.06 -3.89
CA SER A 81 -15.30 9.13 -4.99
C SER A 81 -14.30 9.74 -5.96
N VAL A 82 -13.20 9.04 -6.17
CA VAL A 82 -12.19 9.41 -7.16
C VAL A 82 -12.46 8.58 -8.40
N ASN A 83 -12.76 9.26 -9.51
CA ASN A 83 -12.87 8.62 -10.82
C ASN A 83 -11.58 8.84 -11.59
N SER A 84 -10.71 7.84 -11.60
CA SER A 84 -9.62 7.77 -12.57
C SER A 84 -10.10 7.03 -13.80
N SER A 85 -9.51 7.28 -14.97
CA SER A 85 -9.96 6.81 -16.28
C SER A 85 -10.25 5.30 -16.39
N ASN A 86 -9.77 4.47 -15.45
CA ASN A 86 -10.03 3.02 -15.41
C ASN A 86 -10.44 2.49 -14.02
N ALA A 87 -10.68 3.33 -13.01
CA ALA A 87 -11.08 2.89 -11.68
C ALA A 87 -11.78 3.99 -10.88
N SER A 88 -12.93 3.64 -10.32
CA SER A 88 -13.61 4.43 -9.28
C SER A 88 -13.22 3.87 -7.92
N ALA A 89 -12.64 4.70 -7.05
CA ALA A 89 -12.31 4.32 -5.68
C ALA A 89 -12.91 5.31 -4.69
N ALA A 90 -13.47 4.80 -3.60
CA ALA A 90 -13.95 5.63 -2.51
C ALA A 90 -12.81 5.85 -1.51
N VAL A 91 -12.55 7.12 -1.19
CA VAL A 91 -11.63 7.54 -0.12
C VAL A 91 -12.49 8.01 1.04
N ALA A 92 -12.38 7.35 2.19
CA ALA A 92 -13.10 7.74 3.40
C ALA A 92 -12.31 8.85 4.10
N LEU A 93 -13.01 9.88 4.55
CA LEU A 93 -12.47 11.02 5.27
C LEU A 93 -13.00 10.98 6.70
N THR A 94 -12.13 11.03 7.70
CA THR A 94 -12.53 11.08 9.11
C THR A 94 -11.89 12.27 9.79
N ASN A 95 -12.71 13.15 10.37
CA ASN A 95 -12.23 14.25 11.20
C ASN A 95 -11.69 13.70 12.52
N ARG A 96 -10.44 14.02 12.84
CA ARG A 96 -9.80 13.63 14.09
C ARG A 96 -9.82 14.78 15.08
N THR A 97 -9.34 15.95 14.72
CA THR A 97 -9.31 17.07 15.67
C THR A 97 -9.27 18.39 14.93
N GLU A 98 -9.82 19.44 15.54
CA GLU A 98 -9.52 20.80 15.13
C GLU A 98 -8.42 21.36 16.03
N THR A 99 -7.30 21.75 15.44
CA THR A 99 -6.12 22.31 16.15
C THR A 99 -5.51 23.43 15.34
N VAL A 100 -4.45 24.07 15.86
CA VAL A 100 -3.62 24.99 15.07
C VAL A 100 -2.83 24.20 14.02
N CYS A 101 -2.80 24.65 12.75
CA CYS A 101 -2.05 23.96 11.69
C CYS A 101 -0.55 23.90 12.04
N LYS A 102 0.10 22.75 11.88
CA LYS A 102 1.51 22.56 12.27
C LYS A 102 2.49 23.19 11.28
N ARG A 103 2.09 23.38 10.03
CA ARG A 103 2.88 24.05 8.99
C ARG A 103 2.08 25.16 8.32
N LYS A 104 2.66 26.36 8.28
CA LYS A 104 2.19 27.49 7.46
C LYS A 104 3.22 27.72 6.37
N VAL A 105 2.84 27.57 5.10
CA VAL A 105 3.74 27.77 3.95
C VAL A 105 3.92 29.26 3.65
N ASP A 106 2.90 30.07 3.95
CA ASP A 106 2.96 31.53 3.90
C ASP A 106 2.77 32.14 5.29
N ALA A 107 3.61 33.12 5.63
CA ALA A 107 3.44 33.97 6.78
C ALA A 107 2.21 34.87 6.55
N SER A 108 1.02 34.34 6.83
CA SER A 108 -0.20 35.14 6.92
C SER A 108 0.01 36.17 8.04
N SER A 109 0.18 37.43 7.64
CA SER A 109 0.25 38.57 8.55
C SER A 109 -1.03 38.56 9.39
N ASN A 110 -0.84 38.45 10.71
CA ASN A 110 -1.84 38.56 11.75
C ASN A 110 -2.91 37.45 11.75
N ASN A 111 -2.78 36.42 12.58
CA ASN A 111 -3.89 35.84 13.37
C ASN A 111 -5.22 35.39 12.67
N VAL A 112 -5.34 35.36 11.33
CA VAL A 112 -6.62 35.18 10.62
C VAL A 112 -7.01 33.71 10.42
N ILE A 113 -6.12 32.75 10.67
CA ILE A 113 -6.45 31.31 10.60
C ILE A 113 -6.38 30.72 12.02
N PRO A 114 -7.46 30.85 12.82
CA PRO A 114 -7.49 30.36 14.21
C PRO A 114 -7.68 28.83 14.28
N ALA A 115 -8.27 28.21 13.25
CA ALA A 115 -8.64 26.80 13.26
C ALA A 115 -8.17 26.05 12.00
N CYS A 116 -7.59 24.88 12.21
CA CYS A 116 -7.24 23.91 11.19
C CYS A 116 -8.03 22.64 11.45
N LYS A 117 -8.64 22.06 10.43
CA LYS A 117 -9.24 20.74 10.57
C LYS A 117 -8.24 19.68 10.14
N TYR A 118 -7.98 18.73 11.03
CA TYR A 118 -7.16 17.55 10.74
C TYR A 118 -8.06 16.38 10.34
N VAL A 119 -7.98 15.97 9.08
CA VAL A 119 -8.78 14.89 8.50
C VAL A 119 -7.86 13.77 8.04
N GLU A 120 -8.22 12.54 8.38
CA GLU A 120 -7.57 11.35 7.85
C GLU A 120 -8.31 10.87 6.60
N LEU A 121 -7.58 10.77 5.50
CA LEU A 121 -7.97 10.10 4.28
C LEU A 121 -7.60 8.63 4.40
N GLN A 122 -8.55 7.74 4.14
CA GLN A 122 -8.34 6.30 4.11
C GLN A 122 -8.75 5.73 2.76
N ALA A 123 -7.82 5.04 2.10
CA ALA A 123 -8.07 4.28 0.88
C ALA A 123 -7.74 2.80 1.11
N ASN A 124 -8.48 1.91 0.46
CA ASN A 124 -8.29 0.45 0.55
C ASN A 124 -8.27 -0.18 -0.84
N VAL A 125 -7.29 -1.06 -1.08
CA VAL A 125 -7.19 -1.88 -2.27
C VAL A 125 -6.88 -3.31 -1.86
N ASN A 126 -7.59 -4.27 -2.46
CA ASN A 126 -7.29 -5.69 -2.28
C ASN A 126 -6.17 -6.14 -3.21
N TYR A 127 -5.26 -6.98 -2.71
CA TYR A 127 -4.14 -7.51 -3.48
C TYR A 127 -3.90 -9.01 -3.26
N GLY A 128 -3.20 -9.62 -4.21
CA GLY A 128 -2.82 -11.02 -4.19
C GLY A 128 -3.98 -12.01 -4.43
N LYS A 129 -3.63 -13.30 -4.50
CA LYS A 129 -4.59 -14.39 -4.78
C LYS A 129 -5.66 -14.54 -3.70
N TYR A 130 -5.35 -14.19 -2.46
CA TYR A 130 -6.26 -14.31 -1.30
C TYR A 130 -6.94 -12.99 -0.92
N VAL A 131 -6.95 -11.99 -1.82
CA VAL A 131 -7.73 -10.75 -1.67
C VAL A 131 -7.44 -10.03 -0.34
N ARG A 132 -6.16 -9.88 0.00
CA ARG A 132 -5.76 -9.26 1.26
C ARG A 132 -5.98 -7.75 1.16
N PRO A 133 -6.62 -7.10 2.14
CA PRO A 133 -6.79 -5.65 2.12
C PRO A 133 -5.44 -4.97 2.39
N LEU A 134 -5.15 -3.92 1.63
CA LEU A 134 -4.09 -2.96 1.90
C LEU A 134 -4.76 -1.60 2.12
N THR A 135 -4.69 -1.11 3.34
CA THR A 135 -5.23 0.19 3.72
C THR A 135 -4.11 1.19 3.89
N TRP A 136 -4.24 2.34 3.24
CA TRP A 136 -3.36 3.47 3.44
C TRP A 136 -4.14 4.63 4.04
N ILE A 137 -3.58 5.22 5.10
CA ILE A 137 -4.12 6.37 5.81
C ILE A 137 -3.16 7.53 5.63
N ALA A 138 -3.67 8.65 5.11
CA ALA A 138 -2.95 9.91 4.95
C ALA A 138 -3.64 11.00 5.78
N GLY A 139 -2.87 11.78 6.53
CA GLY A 139 -3.39 12.91 7.31
C GLY A 139 -3.29 14.21 6.51
N VAL A 140 -4.40 14.94 6.39
CA VAL A 140 -4.48 16.25 5.75
C VAL A 140 -4.90 17.30 6.76
N GLU A 141 -4.16 18.39 6.81
CA GLU A 141 -4.49 19.57 7.59
C GLU A 141 -5.06 20.62 6.63
N GLN A 142 -6.29 21.08 6.88
CA GLN A 142 -6.91 22.14 6.10
C GLN A 142 -7.12 23.39 6.94
N PRO A 143 -6.53 24.54 6.54
CA PRO A 143 -6.81 25.81 7.18
C PRO A 143 -8.25 26.23 6.88
N LEU A 144 -8.98 26.64 7.91
CA LEU A 144 -10.30 27.23 7.77
C LEU A 144 -10.18 28.74 7.93
N LEU A 145 -10.65 29.46 6.92
CA LEU A 145 -10.91 30.89 7.04
C LEU A 145 -12.26 31.00 7.75
N THR A 146 -12.23 31.14 9.07
CA THR A 146 -13.43 31.52 9.81
C THR A 146 -13.69 33.00 9.52
N GLU A 147 -14.87 33.32 8.97
CA GLU A 147 -15.40 34.68 9.07
C GLU A 147 -15.62 35.08 10.54
#